data_AF-A0AAD1EIS5-F1
#
_entry.id   AF-A0AAD1EIS5-F1
#
_cell.length_a   1.000
_cell.length_b   1.000
_cell.length_c   1.000
_cell.angle_alpha   90.00
_cell.angle_beta   90.00
_cell.angle_gamma   90.00
#
_symmetry.space_group_name_H-M   'P 1'
#
loop_
_entity.id
_entity.type
_entity.pdbx_description
1 polymer ?
#
loop_
_entity_poly.entity_id
_entity_poly.type
_entity_poly.pdbx_seq_one_letter_code
_entity_poly.pdbx_strand_id
1 'polypeptide(L)'
;MPFRSLVTTPEELAKLSAAFDVAWIVINRQAPVEPTDQSRARELLGYILIALWRDDPSSDLAELAVARYLRDTLDAKSTVAHPLGRLRADEVADGSAPKT
;
A
#
# COMPACT_ATOMS: atom_id res chain seq x y z
N MET A 1 -21.85 -3.03 -21.55
CA MET A 1 -20.81 -3.71 -20.74
C MET A 1 -21.52 -4.61 -19.74
N PRO A 2 -21.17 -5.90 -19.59
CA PRO A 2 -21.82 -6.72 -18.60
C PRO A 2 -21.38 -6.24 -17.21
N PHE A 3 -22.31 -5.63 -16.47
CA PHE A 3 -22.20 -5.49 -15.04
C PHE A 3 -22.06 -6.91 -14.48
N ARG A 4 -20.87 -7.31 -14.07
CA ARG A 4 -20.72 -8.52 -13.25
C ARG A 4 -21.45 -8.21 -11.96
N SER A 5 -22.70 -8.65 -11.90
CA SER A 5 -23.51 -8.58 -10.69
C SER A 5 -22.67 -9.17 -9.58
N LEU A 6 -22.29 -8.36 -8.59
CA LEU A 6 -21.73 -8.79 -7.32
C LEU A 6 -22.86 -9.50 -6.56
N VAL A 7 -23.35 -10.62 -7.09
CA VAL A 7 -24.15 -11.56 -6.32
C VAL A 7 -23.13 -12.36 -5.50
N THR A 8 -22.52 -11.68 -4.55
CA THR A 8 -21.67 -12.32 -3.55
C THR A 8 -22.61 -13.04 -2.59
N THR A 9 -22.39 -14.34 -2.39
CA THR A 9 -23.19 -15.09 -1.43
C THR A 9 -22.91 -14.57 -0.01
N PRO A 10 -23.85 -14.71 0.94
CA PRO A 10 -23.58 -14.40 2.34
C PRO A 10 -22.32 -15.11 2.87
N GLU A 11 -22.05 -16.32 2.37
CA GLU A 11 -20.85 -17.11 2.73
C GLU A 11 -19.56 -16.46 2.21
N GLU A 12 -19.57 -15.96 0.98
CA GLU A 12 -18.42 -15.23 0.42
C GLU A 12 -18.20 -13.90 1.15
N LEU A 13 -19.26 -13.18 1.52
CA LEU A 13 -19.15 -11.98 2.36
C LEU A 13 -18.55 -12.30 3.73
N ALA A 14 -18.97 -13.42 4.35
CA ALA A 14 -18.41 -13.87 5.63
C ALA A 14 -16.92 -14.22 5.51
N LYS A 15 -16.51 -14.89 4.43
CA LYS A 15 -15.09 -15.18 4.14
C LYS A 15 -14.27 -13.89 3.99
N LEU A 16 -14.79 -12.92 3.25
CA LEU A 16 -14.12 -11.62 3.06
C LEU A 16 -13.96 -10.86 4.38
N SER A 17 -15.02 -10.83 5.21
CA SER A 17 -14.96 -10.20 6.53
C SER A 17 -13.93 -10.89 7.43
N ALA A 18 -13.93 -12.23 7.48
CA ALA A 18 -12.98 -12.99 8.28
C ALA A 18 -11.53 -12.76 7.83
N ALA A 19 -11.29 -12.76 6.51
CA ALA A 19 -9.98 -12.48 5.94
C ALA A 19 -9.51 -11.05 6.26
N PHE A 20 -10.41 -10.07 6.19
CA PHE A 20 -10.13 -8.68 6.58
C PHE A 20 -9.71 -8.59 8.05
N ASP A 21 -10.47 -9.20 8.97
CA ASP A 21 -10.18 -9.14 10.40
C ASP A 21 -8.83 -9.78 10.74
N VAL A 22 -8.54 -10.94 10.15
CA VAL A 22 -7.24 -11.62 10.30
C VAL A 22 -6.11 -10.73 9.80
N ALA A 23 -6.24 -10.20 8.58
CA ALA A 23 -5.22 -9.34 8.00
C ALA A 23 -4.99 -8.07 8.84
N TRP A 24 -6.07 -7.44 9.33
CA TRP A 24 -6.01 -6.25 10.17
C TRP A 24 -5.27 -6.50 11.49
N ILE A 25 -5.53 -7.64 12.14
CA ILE A 25 -4.83 -8.04 13.36
C ILE A 25 -3.34 -8.24 13.09
N VAL A 26 -2.99 -8.94 11.99
CA VAL A 26 -1.60 -9.21 11.64
C VAL A 26 -0.86 -7.91 11.32
N ILE A 27 -1.45 -7.01 10.52
CA ILE A 27 -0.86 -5.71 10.20
C ILE A 27 -0.59 -4.92 11.48
N ASN A 28 -1.57 -4.78 12.38
CA ASN A 28 -1.37 -3.99 13.61
C ASN A 28 -0.37 -4.62 14.59
N ARG A 29 -0.15 -5.94 14.53
CA ARG A 29 0.91 -6.60 15.31
C ARG A 29 2.30 -6.34 14.73
N GLN A 30 2.44 -6.29 13.40
CA GLN A 30 3.74 -6.11 12.74
C GLN A 30 4.13 -4.63 12.58
N ALA A 31 3.16 -3.80 12.22
CA ALA A 31 3.32 -2.36 11.99
C ALA A 31 2.08 -1.65 12.54
N PRO A 32 2.08 -1.29 13.84
CA PRO A 32 0.98 -0.58 14.48
C PRO A 32 0.59 0.66 13.66
N VAL A 33 -0.69 0.76 13.33
CA VAL A 33 -1.23 1.92 12.61
C VAL A 33 -1.71 2.94 13.62
N GLU A 34 -1.20 4.17 13.51
CA GLU A 34 -1.60 5.27 14.37
C GLU A 34 -3.12 5.51 14.29
N PRO A 35 -3.78 5.87 15.41
CA PRO A 35 -5.24 6.05 15.46
C PRO A 35 -5.78 6.99 14.37
N THR A 36 -5.03 8.03 14.02
CA THR A 36 -5.38 9.01 12.99
C THR A 36 -5.39 8.43 11.57
N ASP A 37 -4.62 7.38 11.31
CA ASP A 37 -4.46 6.75 10.00
C ASP A 37 -5.29 5.47 9.84
N GLN A 38 -5.91 4.96 10.92
CA GLN A 38 -6.62 3.68 10.88
C GLN A 38 -7.74 3.63 9.84
N SER A 39 -8.51 4.71 9.66
CA SER A 39 -9.59 4.74 8.66
C SER A 39 -9.04 4.55 7.25
N ARG A 40 -8.00 5.32 6.89
CA ARG A 40 -7.34 5.22 5.59
C ARG A 40 -6.68 3.85 5.39
N ALA A 41 -6.03 3.32 6.41
CA ALA A 41 -5.39 2.00 6.38
C ALA A 41 -6.42 0.87 6.15
N ARG A 42 -7.57 0.94 6.84
CA ARG A 42 -8.68 0.00 6.66
C ARG A 42 -9.27 0.06 5.26
N GLU A 43 -9.45 1.26 4.71
CA GLU A 43 -9.93 1.43 3.33
C GLU A 43 -8.96 0.81 2.32
N LEU A 44 -7.65 1.06 2.47
CA LEU A 44 -6.63 0.46 1.61
C LEU A 44 -6.64 -1.07 1.70
N LEU A 45 -6.73 -1.62 2.91
CA LEU A 45 -6.81 -3.06 3.12
C LEU A 45 -8.06 -3.66 2.44
N GLY A 46 -9.21 -3.00 2.57
CA GLY A 46 -10.45 -3.43 1.92
C GLY A 46 -10.32 -3.42 0.40
N TYR A 47 -9.69 -2.40 -0.17
CA TYR A 47 -9.44 -2.33 -1.61
C TYR A 47 -8.54 -3.48 -2.10
N ILE A 48 -7.44 -3.75 -1.38
CA ILE A 48 -6.53 -4.86 -1.67
C ILE A 48 -7.27 -6.19 -1.63
N LEU A 49 -8.05 -6.42 -0.57
CA LEU A 49 -8.78 -7.67 -0.36
C LEU A 49 -9.80 -7.94 -1.48
N ILE A 50 -10.56 -6.92 -1.87
CA ILE A 50 -11.52 -7.03 -2.98
C ILE A 50 -10.80 -7.26 -4.31
N ALA A 51 -9.65 -6.63 -4.54
CA ALA A 51 -8.87 -6.85 -5.76
C ALA A 51 -8.36 -8.29 -5.85
N LEU A 52 -7.84 -8.84 -4.74
CA LEU A 52 -7.37 -10.23 -4.66
C LEU A 52 -8.51 -11.23 -4.85
N TRP A 53 -9.65 -11.00 -4.18
CA TRP A 53 -10.82 -11.87 -4.31
C TRP A 53 -11.39 -11.89 -5.73
N ARG A 54 -11.35 -10.77 -6.45
CA ARG A 54 -11.80 -10.73 -7.86
C ARG A 54 -10.88 -11.49 -8.81
N ASP A 55 -9.61 -11.63 -8.45
CA ASP A 55 -8.60 -12.35 -9.24
C ASP A 55 -8.65 -13.86 -8.96
N ASP A 56 -8.57 -14.23 -7.68
CA ASP A 56 -8.73 -15.62 -7.22
C ASP A 56 -9.48 -15.69 -5.87
N PRO A 57 -10.80 -15.97 -5.89
CA PRO A 57 -11.61 -16.12 -4.67
C PRO A 57 -11.20 -17.28 -3.76
N SER A 58 -10.47 -18.26 -4.27
CA SER A 58 -10.11 -19.48 -3.53
C SER A 58 -8.76 -19.41 -2.84
N SER A 59 -8.01 -18.32 -3.07
CA SER A 59 -6.69 -18.07 -2.49
C SER A 59 -6.77 -17.73 -0.99
N ASP A 60 -5.62 -17.77 -0.31
CA ASP A 60 -5.50 -17.24 1.06
C ASP A 60 -5.50 -15.69 1.04
N LEU A 61 -6.71 -15.13 1.02
CA LEU A 61 -6.92 -13.69 0.93
C LEU A 61 -6.27 -12.92 2.09
N ALA A 62 -6.21 -13.51 3.29
CA ALA A 62 -5.65 -12.84 4.46
C ALA A 62 -4.13 -12.70 4.32
N GLU A 63 -3.45 -13.81 4.01
CA GLU A 63 -1.99 -13.80 3.83
C GLU A 63 -1.58 -12.87 2.68
N LEU A 64 -2.25 -12.97 1.53
CA LEU A 64 -1.95 -12.15 0.36
C LEU A 64 -2.24 -10.66 0.60
N ALA A 65 -3.31 -10.34 1.31
CA ALA A 65 -3.64 -8.95 1.63
C ALA A 65 -2.61 -8.31 2.56
N VAL A 66 -2.14 -9.03 3.58
CA VAL A 66 -1.06 -8.58 4.47
C VAL A 66 0.21 -8.32 3.68
N ALA A 67 0.64 -9.30 2.87
CA ALA A 67 1.87 -9.20 2.10
C ALA A 67 1.86 -7.99 1.14
N ARG A 68 0.73 -7.77 0.47
CA ARG A 68 0.55 -6.63 -0.44
C ARG A 68 0.49 -5.29 0.31
N TYR A 69 -0.26 -5.22 1.40
CA TYR A 69 -0.36 -4.00 2.21
C TYR A 69 1.00 -3.55 2.75
N LEU A 70 1.78 -4.48 3.30
CA LEU A 70 3.09 -4.16 3.86
C LEU A 70 4.06 -3.71 2.75
N ARG A 71 4.05 -4.35 1.58
CA ARG A 71 4.83 -3.91 0.43
C ARG A 71 4.51 -2.47 0.04
N ASP A 72 3.23 -2.17 -0.18
CA ASP A 72 2.78 -0.85 -0.64
C ASP A 72 3.10 0.25 0.39
N THR A 73 2.99 -0.07 1.69
CA THR A 73 3.27 0.89 2.78
C THR A 73 4.76 1.06 3.08
N LEU A 74 5.57 0.02 2.88
CA LEU A 74 7.04 0.11 2.94
C LEU A 74 7.59 0.99 1.80
N ASP A 75 7.09 0.80 0.58
CA ASP A 75 7.49 1.61 -0.59
C ASP A 75 7.09 3.08 -0.42
N ALA A 76 5.89 3.33 0.11
CA ALA A 76 5.43 4.69 0.43
C ALA A 76 6.34 5.38 1.46
N LYS A 77 6.78 4.66 2.51
CA LYS A 77 7.67 5.20 3.53
C LYS A 77 9.07 5.51 2.99
N SER A 78 9.59 4.66 2.10
CA SER A 78 10.87 4.88 1.41
C SER A 78 10.85 6.09 0.48
N THR A 79 9.73 6.33 -0.21
CA THR A 79 9.60 7.45 -1.17
C THR A 79 9.59 8.82 -0.47
N VAL A 80 9.01 8.92 0.74
CA VAL A 80 8.95 10.18 1.49
C VAL A 80 10.28 10.52 2.18
N ALA A 81 11.13 9.52 2.46
CA ALA A 81 12.44 9.70 3.10
C ALA A 81 13.54 10.23 2.16
N HIS A 82 13.28 10.41 0.86
CA HIS A 82 14.23 10.97 -0.10
C HIS A 82 13.70 12.25 -0.77
N PRO A 83 13.64 13.40 -0.06
CA PRO A 83 13.39 14.66 -0.71
C PRO A 83 14.62 15.09 -1.51
N LEU A 84 14.56 14.95 -2.84
CA LEU A 84 15.24 15.80 -3.83
C LEU A 84 16.72 16.13 -3.57
N GLY A 85 17.59 15.12 -3.64
CA GLY A 85 19.04 15.31 -3.79
C GLY A 85 19.49 15.48 -5.26
N ARG A 86 18.78 16.25 -6.09
CA ARG A 86 19.21 16.49 -7.49
C ARG A 86 19.00 17.92 -7.95
N LEU A 87 19.62 18.86 -7.24
CA LEU A 87 20.01 20.14 -7.84
C LEU A 87 21.21 19.89 -8.76
N ARG A 88 20.87 19.69 -10.03
CA ARG A 88 21.61 20.06 -11.25
C ARG A 88 23.03 20.62 -11.01
N ALA A 89 24.04 19.75 -11.11
CA ALA A 89 25.41 20.14 -11.36
C ALA A 89 25.59 20.33 -12.88
N ASP A 90 25.04 21.40 -13.43
CA ASP A 90 25.31 21.84 -14.80
C ASP A 90 24.83 23.29 -14.94
N GLU A 91 25.74 24.24 -14.72
CA GLU A 91 26.04 25.37 -15.63
C GLU A 91 27.20 26.20 -15.02
N VAL A 92 28.46 25.91 -15.42
CA VAL A 92 29.32 26.67 -16.35
C VAL A 92 30.03 27.88 -15.74
N ALA A 93 31.36 27.77 -15.85
CA ALA A 93 32.43 28.73 -15.60
C ALA A 93 32.15 30.19 -15.97
N ASP A 94 32.68 31.12 -15.16
CA ASP A 94 33.49 32.20 -15.70
C ASP A 94 34.63 32.57 -14.73
N GLY A 95 35.79 32.87 -15.30
CA GLY A 95 37.09 32.79 -14.66
C GLY A 95 37.48 33.97 -13.78
N SER A 96 38.30 33.67 -12.78
CA SER A 96 39.40 34.55 -12.39
C SER A 96 40.46 33.74 -11.66
N ALA A 97 41.56 33.49 -12.38
CA ALA A 97 42.78 32.92 -11.85
C ALA A 97 43.52 33.93 -10.92
N PRO A 98 44.49 33.48 -10.11
CA PRO A 98 44.98 34.19 -8.94
C PRO A 98 46.22 35.08 -9.20
N LYS A 99 46.33 36.13 -8.38
CA LYS A 99 47.52 36.74 -7.75
C LYS A 99 48.86 36.76 -8.55
N THR A 100 49.35 37.95 -8.85
CA THR A 100 50.75 38.36 -8.64
C THR A 100 50.78 39.84 -8.27
#